data_AF-A0A819H267-F1
#
_entry.id   AF-A0A819H267-F1
#
_cell.length_a   1.000
_cell.length_b   1.000
_cell.length_c   1.000
_cell.angle_alpha   90.00
_cell.angle_beta   90.00
_cell.angle_gamma   90.00
#
_symmetry.space_group_name_H-M   'P 1'
#
loop_
_entity.id
_entity.type
_entity.pdbx_description
1 polymer ?
#
loop_
_entity_poly.entity_id
_entity_poly.type
_entity_poly.pdbx_seq_one_letter_code
_entity_poly.pdbx_strand_id
1 'polypeptide(L)'
;MLFHSHVIVIIIFSVFFYSTTGVGWRLPILGLSSSYQIIGQNWNGGSAVPVVGPVSPLGVWIHVATSYDSTNGIRLWLNGTLIGSTGSFSYSPSSAPNTVTLGNSLSGQSSCATGSISKGQFYGKMDELRIYSRELTVTEVDALANP
;
A
#
# COMPACT_ATOMS: atom_id res chain seq x y z
N MET A 1 -15.06 -8.40 31.78
CA MET A 1 -13.85 -9.08 31.25
C MET A 1 -13.68 -8.59 29.83
N LEU A 2 -12.73 -7.69 29.61
CA LEU A 2 -12.62 -6.83 28.43
C LEU A 2 -12.23 -7.63 27.17
N PHE A 3 -13.04 -7.47 26.12
CA PHE A 3 -12.75 -7.98 24.79
C PHE A 3 -11.42 -7.41 24.31
N HIS A 4 -10.39 -8.24 24.24
CA HIS A 4 -9.15 -7.93 23.53
C HIS A 4 -9.45 -8.08 22.03
N SER A 5 -9.97 -7.01 21.44
CA SER A 5 -10.29 -6.92 20.01
C SER A 5 -9.00 -6.93 19.18
N HIS A 6 -9.05 -7.67 18.08
CA HIS A 6 -7.94 -8.06 17.24
C HIS A 6 -7.84 -7.08 16.05
N VAL A 7 -6.70 -6.40 15.83
CA VAL A 7 -6.59 -5.21 14.94
C VAL A 7 -5.45 -5.36 13.91
N ILE A 8 -5.72 -5.21 12.59
CA ILE A 8 -4.76 -5.35 11.45
C ILE A 8 -4.81 -3.96 10.94
N VAL A 9 -3.77 -3.20 11.23
CA VAL A 9 -3.61 -1.90 10.59
C VAL A 9 -2.90 -2.18 9.27
N ILE A 10 -3.63 -2.47 8.19
CA ILE A 10 -3.04 -2.41 6.86
C ILE A 10 -3.43 -1.06 6.25
N ILE A 11 -2.43 -0.24 5.97
CA ILE A 11 -2.55 0.94 5.10
C ILE A 11 -2.61 0.44 3.66
N ILE A 12 -3.78 0.01 3.19
CA ILE A 12 -3.93 -0.32 1.76
C ILE A 12 -3.96 0.98 0.97
N PHE A 13 -3.25 0.94 -0.15
CA PHE A 13 -3.70 1.70 -1.28
C PHE A 13 -3.64 0.83 -2.54
N SER A 14 -4.72 0.84 -3.30
CA SER A 14 -4.63 0.74 -4.76
C SER A 14 -4.89 2.14 -5.29
N VAL A 15 -3.92 2.75 -5.99
CA VAL A 15 -4.11 4.06 -6.61
C VAL A 15 -4.55 3.84 -8.05
N PHE A 16 -5.76 4.30 -8.33
CA PHE A 16 -6.36 4.24 -9.65
C PHE A 16 -5.70 5.25 -10.58
N PHE A 17 -5.76 4.96 -11.88
CA PHE A 17 -5.66 5.99 -12.90
C PHE A 17 -6.78 5.74 -13.93
N TYR A 18 -7.38 6.83 -14.40
CA TYR A 18 -8.45 6.87 -15.38
C TYR A 18 -9.80 6.23 -14.98
N SER A 19 -10.77 7.13 -14.79
CA SER A 19 -12.22 6.94 -14.65
C SER A 19 -12.78 6.42 -13.32
N THR A 20 -13.70 7.20 -12.77
CA THR A 20 -14.60 6.84 -11.65
C THR A 20 -15.47 5.62 -11.94
N THR A 21 -15.56 5.19 -13.20
CA THR A 21 -16.38 4.05 -13.65
C THR A 21 -15.64 2.71 -13.62
N GLY A 22 -14.37 2.68 -13.22
CA GLY A 22 -13.60 1.43 -13.15
C GLY A 22 -13.23 0.89 -14.53
N VAL A 23 -12.74 1.73 -15.44
CA VAL A 23 -12.18 1.38 -16.77
C VAL A 23 -10.97 2.29 -17.04
N GLY A 24 -9.78 1.72 -17.26
CA GLY A 24 -8.53 2.49 -17.34
C GLY A 24 -7.30 1.73 -16.85
N TRP A 25 -6.12 2.37 -16.93
CA TRP A 25 -4.85 1.85 -16.42
C TRP A 25 -4.80 1.92 -14.89
N ARG A 26 -4.43 0.84 -14.20
CA ARG A 26 -4.48 0.78 -12.73
C ARG A 26 -3.18 0.26 -12.19
N LEU A 27 -2.82 0.71 -10.99
CA LEU A 27 -1.66 0.21 -10.27
C LEU A 27 -1.98 0.02 -8.77
N PRO A 28 -1.92 -1.20 -8.22
CA PRO A 28 -1.93 -1.37 -6.77
C PRO A 28 -0.66 -0.74 -6.20
N ILE A 29 -0.75 -0.03 -5.07
CA ILE A 29 0.45 0.61 -4.47
C ILE A 29 0.85 0.00 -3.12
N LEU A 30 -0.02 -0.82 -2.53
CA LEU A 30 0.34 -1.77 -1.48
C LEU A 30 -0.31 -3.13 -1.79
N GLY A 31 0.45 -4.21 -1.64
CA GLY A 31 -0.05 -5.57 -1.81
C GLY A 31 1.00 -6.62 -1.51
N LEU A 32 0.74 -7.85 -1.96
CA LEU A 32 1.65 -8.98 -1.80
C LEU A 32 2.23 -9.40 -3.16
N SER A 33 3.50 -9.80 -3.17
CA SER A 33 4.10 -10.49 -4.32
C SER A 33 3.64 -11.95 -4.41
N SER A 34 4.06 -12.67 -5.45
CA SER A 34 3.76 -14.11 -5.61
C SER A 34 4.45 -14.97 -4.55
N SER A 35 5.47 -14.42 -3.89
CA SER A 35 6.18 -15.03 -2.75
C SER A 35 5.71 -14.48 -1.40
N TYR A 36 4.54 -13.85 -1.34
CA TYR A 36 3.95 -13.27 -0.12
C TYR A 36 4.77 -12.17 0.54
N GLN A 37 5.67 -11.51 -0.20
CA GLN A 37 6.37 -10.32 0.31
C GLN A 37 5.45 -9.12 0.31
N ILE A 38 5.56 -8.27 1.32
CA ILE A 38 4.81 -7.00 1.39
C ILE A 38 5.47 -6.00 0.45
N ILE A 39 4.71 -5.47 -0.49
CA ILE A 39 5.21 -4.54 -1.51
C ILE A 39 4.49 -3.21 -1.37
N GLY A 40 5.26 -2.13 -1.22
CA GLY A 40 4.80 -0.77 -1.54
C GLY A 40 5.31 -0.37 -2.92
N GLN A 41 4.54 0.27 -3.78
CA GLN A 41 5.04 0.72 -5.10
C GLN A 41 4.29 1.94 -5.63
N ASN A 42 4.93 2.81 -6.40
CA ASN A 42 4.25 3.93 -7.08
C ASN A 42 4.68 4.03 -8.53
N TRP A 43 3.93 4.78 -9.34
CA TRP A 43 4.24 5.01 -10.74
C TRP A 43 5.16 6.23 -10.92
N ASN A 44 6.23 6.08 -11.71
CA ASN A 44 7.15 7.18 -12.03
C ASN A 44 6.97 7.76 -13.45
N GLY A 45 5.96 7.30 -14.20
CA GLY A 45 5.74 7.70 -15.60
C GLY A 45 6.14 6.63 -16.62
N GLY A 46 7.02 5.68 -16.26
CA GLY A 46 7.46 4.60 -17.15
C GLY A 46 7.41 3.20 -16.54
N SER A 47 7.58 3.07 -15.22
CA SER A 47 7.50 1.82 -14.49
C SER A 47 6.94 1.98 -13.08
N ALA A 48 6.47 0.87 -12.51
CA ALA A 48 6.19 0.79 -11.08
C ALA A 48 7.54 0.71 -10.34
N VAL A 49 7.75 1.59 -9.37
CA VAL A 49 8.93 1.63 -8.51
C VAL A 49 8.57 0.96 -7.19
N PRO A 50 9.07 -0.25 -6.89
CA PRO A 50 8.71 -0.96 -5.68
C PRO A 50 9.70 -0.74 -4.54
N VAL A 51 9.20 -0.80 -3.31
CA VAL A 51 9.95 -1.16 -2.10
C VAL A 51 9.46 -2.54 -1.65
N VAL A 52 10.39 -3.47 -1.49
CA VAL A 52 10.11 -4.87 -1.18
C VAL A 52 10.39 -5.11 0.29
N GLY A 53 9.37 -5.51 1.04
CA GLY A 53 9.47 -5.93 2.42
C GLY A 53 9.72 -7.44 2.58
N PRO A 54 9.78 -7.93 3.83
CA PRO A 54 9.85 -9.34 4.13
C PRO A 54 8.58 -10.08 3.70
N VAL A 55 8.66 -11.41 3.72
CA VAL A 55 7.50 -12.30 3.60
C VAL A 55 6.55 -12.05 4.77
N SER A 56 5.28 -11.78 4.47
CA SER A 56 4.25 -11.57 5.48
C SER A 56 3.99 -12.88 6.24
N PRO A 57 4.04 -12.89 7.57
CA PRO A 57 3.57 -14.03 8.35
C PRO A 57 2.06 -14.20 8.14
N LEU A 58 1.61 -15.45 7.97
CA LEU A 58 0.20 -15.76 7.81
C LEU A 58 -0.49 -15.88 9.17
N GLY A 59 -1.73 -15.39 9.26
CA GLY A 59 -2.55 -15.49 10.47
C GLY A 59 -2.12 -14.61 11.65
N VAL A 60 -1.14 -13.72 11.44
CA VAL A 60 -0.65 -12.78 12.46
C VAL A 60 -1.03 -11.36 12.07
N TRP A 61 -1.40 -10.56 13.07
CA TRP A 61 -1.71 -9.15 12.86
C TRP A 61 -0.41 -8.35 12.67
N ILE A 62 -0.37 -7.51 11.63
CA ILE A 62 0.78 -6.68 11.31
C ILE A 62 0.31 -5.28 10.96
N HIS A 63 0.96 -4.27 11.55
CA HIS A 63 0.80 -2.90 11.11
C HIS A 63 1.67 -2.66 9.89
N VAL A 64 1.09 -2.21 8.78
CA VAL A 64 1.81 -1.88 7.54
C VAL A 64 1.56 -0.41 7.22
N ALA A 65 2.63 0.35 7.01
CA ALA A 65 2.55 1.73 6.50
C ALA A 65 3.39 1.91 5.25
N THR A 66 2.89 2.75 4.34
CA THR A 66 3.62 3.26 3.19
C THR A 66 3.41 4.76 3.11
N SER A 67 4.47 5.50 2.82
CA SER A 67 4.43 6.94 2.55
C SER A 67 5.20 7.22 1.27
N TYR A 68 4.94 8.39 0.71
CA TYR A 68 5.72 8.91 -0.40
C TYR A 68 5.99 10.40 -0.22
N ASP A 69 7.23 10.78 -0.50
CA ASP A 69 7.67 12.15 -0.77
C ASP A 69 8.68 12.14 -1.93
N SER A 70 8.83 13.27 -2.62
CA SER A 70 9.78 13.43 -3.72
C SER A 70 11.26 13.26 -3.30
N THR A 71 11.61 13.58 -2.05
CA THR A 71 12.97 13.48 -1.50
C THR A 71 13.28 12.05 -1.05
N ASN A 72 12.37 11.44 -0.30
CA ASN A 72 12.59 10.12 0.30
C ASN A 72 12.13 8.96 -0.59
N GLY A 73 11.33 9.25 -1.62
CA GLY A 73 10.62 8.25 -2.39
C GLY A 73 9.57 7.56 -1.55
N ILE A 74 9.34 6.27 -1.83
CA ILE A 74 8.46 5.44 -1.03
C ILE A 74 9.24 4.97 0.19
N ARG A 75 8.60 5.00 1.35
CA ARG A 75 9.08 4.33 2.56
C ARG A 75 8.05 3.31 3.00
N LEU A 76 8.52 2.12 3.42
CA LEU A 76 7.67 1.02 3.89
C LEU A 76 8.02 0.72 5.34
N TRP A 77 7.01 0.64 6.20
CA TRP A 77 7.16 0.27 7.60
C TRP A 77 6.29 -0.92 7.96
N LEU A 78 6.81 -1.75 8.87
CA LEU A 78 6.10 -2.85 9.50
C LEU A 78 6.22 -2.73 11.01
N ASN A 79 5.10 -2.74 11.73
CA ASN A 79 5.05 -2.60 13.19
C ASN A 79 5.89 -1.42 13.70
N GLY A 80 5.71 -0.24 13.09
CA GLY A 80 6.43 0.98 13.46
C GLY A 80 7.87 1.06 12.92
N THR A 81 8.46 -0.06 12.49
CA THR A 81 9.85 -0.14 12.05
C THR A 81 10.00 0.09 10.55
N LEU A 82 10.92 0.98 10.14
CA LEU A 82 11.24 1.22 8.73
C LEU A 82 11.93 0.00 8.14
N ILE A 83 11.34 -0.58 7.10
CA ILE A 83 11.86 -1.74 6.39
C ILE A 83 12.72 -1.34 5.20
N GLY A 84 12.36 -0.27 4.51
CA GLY A 84 13.13 0.18 3.36
C GLY A 84 12.57 1.44 2.70
N SER A 85 13.36 1.98 1.79
CA SER A 85 12.98 3.12 0.96
C SER A 85 13.49 2.98 -0.46
N THR A 86 12.79 3.56 -1.43
CA THR A 86 13.26 3.60 -2.83
C THR A 86 14.30 4.68 -3.11
N GLY A 87 14.41 5.69 -2.23
CA GLY A 87 15.10 6.94 -2.54
C GLY A 87 14.29 7.82 -3.50
N SER A 88 14.77 9.04 -3.76
CA SER A 88 14.06 10.07 -4.52
C SER A 88 13.67 9.63 -5.92
N PHE A 89 12.40 9.84 -6.29
CA PHE A 89 11.94 9.80 -7.68
C PHE A 89 10.67 10.65 -7.83
N SER A 90 10.41 11.09 -9.06
CA SER A 90 9.19 11.82 -9.39
C SER A 90 8.00 10.87 -9.55
N TYR A 91 7.02 10.99 -8.66
CA TYR A 91 5.72 10.35 -8.84
C TYR A 91 4.99 10.99 -10.01
N SER A 92 4.42 10.16 -10.90
CA SER A 92 3.61 10.62 -12.01
C SER A 92 2.13 10.43 -11.65
N PRO A 93 1.42 11.50 -11.22
CA PRO A 93 0.02 11.41 -10.83
C PRO A 93 -0.93 11.25 -12.03
N SER A 94 -2.18 10.87 -11.73
CA SER A 94 -3.25 10.86 -12.72
C SER A 94 -3.67 12.29 -13.05
N SER A 95 -4.16 12.51 -14.26
CA SER A 95 -4.82 13.76 -14.66
C SER A 95 -6.28 13.84 -14.17
N ALA A 96 -6.78 12.82 -13.47
CA ALA A 96 -8.14 12.74 -12.95
C ALA A 96 -8.14 12.36 -11.45
N PRO A 97 -9.25 12.58 -10.72
CA PRO A 97 -9.39 12.09 -9.36
C PRO A 97 -9.20 10.57 -9.27
N ASN A 98 -8.49 10.13 -8.23
CA ASN A 98 -8.25 8.71 -7.98
C ASN A 98 -9.32 8.17 -7.03
N THR A 99 -9.90 7.03 -7.37
CA THR A 99 -10.65 6.21 -6.41
C THR A 99 -9.64 5.44 -5.55
N VAL A 100 -10.00 5.07 -4.32
CA VAL A 100 -9.23 4.12 -3.50
C VAL A 100 -10.10 2.89 -3.30
N THR A 101 -9.53 1.70 -3.54
CA THR A 101 -10.19 0.43 -3.20
C THR A 101 -9.35 -0.42 -2.29
N LEU A 102 -10.07 -1.24 -1.50
CA LEU A 102 -9.50 -2.12 -0.50
C LEU A 102 -9.81 -3.56 -0.87
N GLY A 103 -8.80 -4.42 -0.82
CA GLY A 103 -8.90 -5.86 -1.02
C GLY A 103 -9.29 -6.34 -2.42
N ASN A 104 -9.76 -5.47 -3.32
CA ASN A 104 -9.93 -5.79 -4.74
C ASN A 104 -9.97 -4.51 -5.61
N SER A 105 -9.87 -4.68 -6.93
CA SER A 105 -10.15 -3.69 -7.96
C SER A 105 -11.62 -3.77 -8.39
N LEU A 106 -12.25 -2.62 -8.73
CA LEU A 106 -13.70 -2.49 -8.99
C LEU A 106 -14.26 -3.41 -10.09
N SER A 107 -13.45 -3.80 -11.06
CA SER A 107 -13.88 -4.61 -12.22
C SER A 107 -12.93 -5.79 -12.48
N GLY A 108 -12.37 -6.33 -11.40
CA GLY A 108 -11.35 -7.39 -11.46
C GLY A 108 -9.96 -6.85 -11.79
N GLN A 109 -8.97 -7.75 -11.80
CA GLN A 109 -7.54 -7.41 -11.94
C GLN A 109 -6.89 -7.85 -13.26
N SER A 110 -7.66 -8.50 -14.14
CA SER A 110 -7.16 -9.06 -15.40
C SER A 110 -6.46 -8.01 -16.27
N SER A 111 -6.98 -6.78 -16.32
CA SER A 111 -6.44 -5.66 -17.10
C SER A 111 -5.53 -4.68 -16.32
N CYS A 112 -5.25 -4.94 -15.04
CA CYS A 112 -4.41 -4.05 -14.24
C CYS A 112 -2.92 -4.29 -14.56
N ALA A 113 -2.15 -3.20 -14.68
CA ALA A 113 -0.71 -3.30 -14.47
C ALA A 113 -0.49 -3.52 -12.97
N THR A 114 0.29 -4.54 -12.61
CA THR A 114 0.45 -4.88 -11.19
C THR A 114 1.84 -4.65 -10.66
N GLY A 115 2.80 -4.29 -11.52
CA GLY A 115 4.19 -4.08 -11.12
C GLY A 115 4.72 -5.32 -10.40
N SER A 116 5.18 -5.13 -9.18
CA SER A 116 5.71 -6.20 -8.32
C SER A 116 4.64 -6.86 -7.42
N ILE A 117 3.39 -6.41 -7.49
CA ILE A 117 2.26 -6.97 -6.74
C ILE A 117 1.57 -8.05 -7.59
N SER A 118 1.13 -9.13 -6.95
CA SER A 118 0.37 -10.19 -7.59
C SER A 118 -1.07 -9.76 -7.90
N LYS A 119 -1.60 -10.25 -9.02
CA LYS A 119 -3.03 -10.19 -9.30
C LYS A 119 -3.78 -11.12 -8.34
N GLY A 120 -4.78 -10.62 -7.65
CA GLY A 120 -5.69 -11.38 -6.80
C GLY A 120 -6.41 -10.51 -5.77
N GLN A 121 -7.55 -11.01 -5.30
CA GLN A 121 -8.21 -10.42 -4.15
C GLN A 121 -7.36 -10.62 -2.90
N PHE A 122 -7.38 -9.65 -2.00
CA PHE A 122 -6.82 -9.83 -0.68
C PHE A 122 -7.74 -10.74 0.13
N TYR A 123 -7.19 -11.86 0.62
CA TYR A 123 -7.87 -12.78 1.52
C TYR A 123 -7.30 -12.63 2.93
N GLY A 124 -7.88 -11.69 3.68
CA GLY A 124 -7.45 -11.40 5.04
C GLY A 124 -8.41 -10.44 5.73
N LYS A 125 -8.00 -9.98 6.91
CA LYS A 125 -8.73 -8.98 7.69
C LYS A 125 -8.01 -7.63 7.57
N MET A 126 -8.77 -6.55 7.70
CA MET A 126 -8.27 -5.18 7.74
C MET A 126 -9.02 -4.43 8.84
N ASP A 127 -8.34 -3.48 9.46
CA ASP A 127 -8.87 -2.62 10.50
C ASP A 127 -8.12 -1.27 10.50
N GLU A 128 -8.71 -0.25 11.10
CA GLU A 128 -8.04 1.03 11.42
C GLU A 128 -7.29 1.70 10.24
N LEU A 129 -7.90 1.67 9.05
CA LEU A 129 -7.35 2.31 7.85
C LEU A 129 -7.28 3.83 8.03
N ARG A 130 -6.11 4.41 7.74
CA ARG A 130 -5.87 5.85 7.75
C ARG A 130 -5.14 6.30 6.48
N ILE A 131 -5.47 7.49 5.99
CA ILE A 131 -4.87 8.12 4.82
C ILE A 131 -4.49 9.55 5.18
N TYR A 132 -3.27 9.95 4.84
CA TYR A 132 -2.73 11.27 5.13
C TYR A 132 -2.31 11.97 3.83
N SER A 133 -2.42 13.30 3.80
CA SER A 133 -2.01 14.14 2.68
C SER A 133 -0.53 14.56 2.73
N ARG A 134 0.24 13.96 3.64
CA ARG A 134 1.67 14.21 3.83
C ARG A 134 2.39 12.94 4.22
N GLU A 135 3.71 12.98 4.07
CA GLU A 135 4.59 11.99 4.65
C GLU A 135 4.55 12.06 6.19
N LEU A 136 4.46 10.89 6.82
CA LEU A 136 4.55 10.75 8.28
C LEU A 136 6.00 10.63 8.72
N THR A 137 6.29 11.14 9.92
CA THR A 137 7.57 10.94 10.59
C THR A 137 7.66 9.54 11.19
N VAL A 138 8.87 9.09 11.53
CA VAL A 138 9.07 7.78 12.17
C VAL A 138 8.29 7.67 13.48
N THR A 139 8.29 8.73 14.30
CA THR A 139 7.56 8.76 15.58
C THR A 139 6.05 8.67 15.39
N GLU A 140 5.50 9.30 14.36
CA GLU A 140 4.06 9.21 14.06
C GLU A 140 3.66 7.80 13.61
N VAL A 141 4.49 7.15 12.79
CA VAL A 141 4.24 5.76 12.36
C VAL A 141 4.36 4.78 13.52
N ASP A 142 5.32 5.00 14.42
CA ASP A 142 5.50 4.17 15.61
C ASP A 142 4.30 4.27 16.57
N ALA A 143 3.81 5.49 16.81
CA ALA A 143 2.61 5.72 17.63
C ALA A 143 1.35 5.07 17.01
N LEU A 144 1.24 5.02 15.68
CA LEU A 144 0.13 4.35 15.00
C LEU A 144 0.23 2.82 15.04
N ALA A 145 1.46 2.29 15.09
CA ALA A 145 1.70 0.86 15.21
C ALA A 145 1.45 0.33 16.63
N ASN A 146 1.60 1.20 17.63
CA ASN A 146 1.43 0.90 19.05
C ASN A 146 0.45 1.90 19.70
N PRO A 147 -0.83 1.91 19.27
CA PRO A 147 -1.82 2.90 19.71
C PRO A 147 -2.25 2.74 21.17
#